data_AF-A0A0L9T8D6-F1
#
_entry.id   AF-A0A0L9T8D6-F1
#
_cell.length_a   1.000
_cell.length_b   1.000
_cell.length_c   1.000
_cell.angle_alpha   90.00
_cell.angle_beta   90.00
_cell.angle_gamma   90.00
#
_symmetry.space_group_name_H-M   'P 1'
#
loop_
_entity.id
_entity.type
_entity.pdbx_description
1 polymer ?
#
loop_
_entity_poly.entity_id
_entity_poly.type
_entity_poly.pdbx_seq_one_letter_code
_entity_poly.pdbx_strand_id
1 'polypeptide(L)'
;MQHVTSLSFLLLAYSNYLSHANKVVPCGETTATPALLKHLAKRQVDYILGDNPLGMSYMVGYGPRYPRRIHHRASSLPSVAVHPARIGCKAGSRYFFSPNPNPNVLVGAVVGGPSRIPGLSFSNRSPQHTSMPRWWAFWLSFQATNDFASVSIYLYICMHSMWSPKGKRKEWRRRVLSVIV
;
A
#
# COMPACT_ATOMS: atom_id res chain seq x y z
N MET A 1 6.01 -3.00 5.85
CA MET A 1 6.07 -2.57 4.43
C MET A 1 6.53 -1.13 4.26
N GLN A 2 6.43 -0.25 5.27
CA GLN A 2 6.89 1.15 5.19
C GLN A 2 8.31 1.32 4.59
N HIS A 3 9.30 0.63 5.15
CA HIS A 3 10.68 0.75 4.68
C HIS A 3 10.87 0.18 3.27
N VAL A 4 10.18 -0.92 2.97
CA VAL A 4 10.25 -1.60 1.67
C VAL A 4 9.72 -0.69 0.57
N THR A 5 8.58 -0.03 0.79
CA THR A 5 8.00 0.91 -0.18
C THR A 5 8.90 2.12 -0.41
N SER A 6 9.47 2.70 0.65
CA SER A 6 10.36 3.87 0.54
C SER A 6 11.67 3.51 -0.16
N LEU A 7 12.27 2.36 0.16
CA LEU A 7 13.50 1.90 -0.47
C LEU A 7 13.27 1.53 -1.93
N SER A 8 12.15 0.89 -2.26
CA SER A 8 11.79 0.58 -3.66
C SER A 8 11.64 1.84 -4.50
N PHE A 9 11.01 2.88 -3.96
CA PHE A 9 10.92 4.18 -4.63
C PHE A 9 12.30 4.78 -4.89
N LEU A 10 13.16 4.81 -3.87
CA LEU A 10 14.52 5.34 -3.99
C LEU A 10 15.32 4.58 -5.06
N LEU A 11 15.25 3.24 -5.06
CA LEU A 11 15.92 2.40 -6.05
C LEU A 11 15.44 2.68 -7.48
N LEU A 12 14.13 2.87 -7.68
CA LEU A 12 13.58 3.22 -9.00
C LEU A 12 14.02 4.60 -9.46
N ALA A 13 13.93 5.60 -8.59
CA ALA A 13 14.36 6.97 -8.88
C ALA A 13 15.85 6.99 -9.24
N TYR A 14 16.68 6.31 -8.46
CA TYR A 14 18.11 6.24 -8.67
C TYR A 14 18.49 5.44 -9.93
N SER A 15 17.78 4.33 -10.21
CA SER A 15 17.95 3.59 -11.46
C SER A 15 17.67 4.45 -12.69
N ASN A 16 16.58 5.24 -12.67
CA ASN A 16 16.27 6.15 -13.77
C ASN A 16 17.36 7.21 -13.94
N TYR A 17 17.83 7.80 -12.85
CA TYR A 17 18.96 8.73 -12.88
C TYR A 17 20.22 8.11 -13.54
N LEU A 18 20.63 6.91 -13.09
CA LEU A 18 21.80 6.23 -13.65
C LEU A 18 21.62 5.85 -15.12
N SER A 19 20.41 5.46 -15.52
CA SER A 19 20.08 5.15 -16.91
C SER A 19 20.20 6.38 -17.82
N HIS A 20 19.81 7.58 -17.33
CA HIS A 20 19.95 8.83 -18.08
C HIS A 20 21.40 9.34 -18.09
N ALA A 21 22.13 9.15 -17.00
CA ALA A 21 23.53 9.52 -16.90
C ALA A 21 24.47 8.53 -17.62
N ASN A 22 23.95 7.41 -18.12
CA ASN A 22 24.71 6.28 -18.65
C ASN A 22 25.83 5.79 -17.69
N LYS A 23 25.50 5.75 -16.39
CA LYS A 23 26.42 5.35 -15.31
C LYS A 23 26.00 4.05 -14.64
N VAL A 24 26.98 3.40 -14.05
CA VAL A 24 26.80 2.23 -13.18
C VAL A 24 27.47 2.51 -11.84
N VAL A 25 27.04 1.83 -10.78
CA VAL A 25 27.60 2.02 -9.44
C VAL A 25 28.52 0.84 -9.11
N PRO A 26 29.83 1.06 -8.91
CA PRO A 26 30.72 0.01 -8.44
C PRO A 26 30.45 -0.29 -6.96
N CYS A 27 30.31 -1.58 -6.63
CA CYS A 27 30.02 -2.12 -5.31
C CYS A 27 31.10 -3.16 -4.95
N GLY A 28 32.35 -2.71 -4.82
CA GLY A 28 33.51 -3.58 -4.61
C GLY A 28 33.72 -4.49 -5.82
N GLU A 29 33.53 -5.79 -5.64
CA GLU A 29 33.65 -6.79 -6.71
C GLU A 29 32.43 -6.86 -7.65
N THR A 30 31.31 -6.23 -7.27
CA THR A 30 30.08 -6.27 -8.07
C THR A 30 29.74 -4.89 -8.63
N THR A 31 28.89 -4.83 -9.65
CA THR A 31 28.41 -3.56 -10.21
C THR A 31 26.89 -3.52 -10.16
N ALA A 32 26.35 -2.48 -9.52
CA ALA A 32 24.91 -2.21 -9.52
C ALA A 32 24.53 -1.45 -10.79
N THR A 33 23.94 -2.17 -11.74
CA THR A 33 23.42 -1.60 -12.98
C THR A 33 22.02 -1.00 -12.76
N PRO A 34 21.59 -0.02 -13.59
CA PRO A 34 20.21 0.48 -13.56
C PRO A 34 19.17 -0.65 -13.65
N ALA A 35 19.41 -1.65 -14.49
CA ALA A 35 18.54 -2.81 -14.65
C ALA A 35 18.42 -3.62 -13.35
N LEU A 36 19.53 -3.85 -12.65
CA LEU A 36 19.52 -4.55 -11.36
C LEU A 36 18.68 -3.80 -10.32
N LEU A 37 18.88 -2.48 -10.19
CA LEU A 37 18.12 -1.66 -9.23
C LEU A 37 16.61 -1.66 -9.51
N LYS A 38 16.23 -1.55 -10.80
CA LYS A 38 14.83 -1.71 -11.23
C LYS A 38 14.28 -3.09 -10.88
N HIS A 39 15.06 -4.14 -11.10
CA HIS A 39 14.64 -5.50 -10.79
C HIS A 39 14.45 -5.72 -9.28
N LEU A 40 15.34 -5.19 -8.45
CA LEU A 40 15.20 -5.28 -6.99
C LEU A 40 13.95 -4.56 -6.49
N ALA A 41 13.70 -3.33 -6.95
CA ALA A 41 12.49 -2.61 -6.62
C ALA A 41 11.23 -3.34 -7.12
N LYS A 42 11.28 -3.91 -8.33
CA LYS A 42 10.22 -4.73 -8.92
C LYS A 42 9.85 -5.89 -7.99
N ARG A 43 10.84 -6.67 -7.52
CA ARG A 43 10.60 -7.81 -6.63
C ARG A 43 9.95 -7.42 -5.31
N GLN A 44 10.33 -6.28 -4.74
CA GLN A 44 9.72 -5.77 -3.50
C GLN A 44 8.26 -5.38 -3.70
N VAL A 45 7.94 -4.76 -4.84
CA VAL A 45 6.57 -4.42 -5.21
C VAL A 45 5.74 -5.68 -5.46
N ASP A 46 6.28 -6.66 -6.18
CA ASP A 46 5.65 -7.96 -6.43
C ASP A 46 5.25 -8.64 -5.13
N TYR A 47 6.17 -8.66 -4.17
CA TYR A 47 5.90 -9.19 -2.83
C TYR A 47 4.73 -8.48 -2.14
N ILE A 48 4.64 -7.15 -2.26
CA ILE A 48 3.53 -6.36 -1.69
C ILE A 48 2.20 -6.71 -2.37
N LEU A 49 2.22 -6.96 -3.67
CA LEU A 49 1.01 -7.19 -4.47
C LEU A 49 0.52 -8.63 -4.47
N GLY A 50 1.31 -9.58 -3.97
CA GLY A 50 0.86 -10.95 -3.74
C GLY A 50 1.86 -12.05 -4.12
N ASP A 51 3.02 -11.70 -4.69
CA ASP A 51 4.11 -12.66 -4.94
C ASP A 51 4.89 -12.91 -3.65
N ASN A 52 4.19 -13.52 -2.69
CA ASN A 52 4.71 -13.89 -1.39
C ASN A 52 4.17 -15.27 -1.00
N PRO A 53 4.76 -15.97 -0.02
CA PRO A 53 4.34 -17.31 0.37
C PRO A 53 2.86 -17.43 0.79
N LEU A 54 2.21 -16.32 1.15
CA LEU A 54 0.80 -16.30 1.53
C LEU A 54 -0.15 -16.11 0.32
N GLY A 55 0.38 -15.77 -0.85
CA GLY A 55 -0.41 -15.46 -2.06
C GLY A 55 -1.44 -14.34 -1.82
N MET A 56 -1.09 -13.37 -0.96
CA MET A 56 -1.99 -12.32 -0.49
C MET A 56 -1.40 -10.95 -0.74
N SER A 57 -2.19 -10.04 -1.28
CA SER A 57 -1.81 -8.63 -1.42
C SER A 57 -1.81 -7.93 -0.07
N TYR A 58 -0.74 -7.22 0.27
CA TYR A 58 -0.69 -6.28 1.39
C TYR A 58 -1.25 -4.89 1.02
N MET A 59 -1.64 -4.68 -0.24
CA MET A 59 -2.44 -3.54 -0.68
C MET A 59 -3.93 -3.90 -0.65
N VAL A 60 -4.70 -3.17 0.15
CA VAL A 60 -6.14 -3.38 0.33
C VAL A 60 -6.88 -3.14 -0.97
N GLY A 61 -7.78 -4.05 -1.33
CA GLY A 61 -8.57 -3.98 -2.57
C GLY A 61 -7.82 -4.47 -3.83
N TYR A 62 -6.56 -4.89 -3.71
CA TYR A 62 -5.79 -5.46 -4.83
C TYR A 62 -5.71 -6.99 -4.77
N GLY A 63 -5.87 -7.61 -5.93
CA GLY A 63 -5.84 -9.07 -6.07
C GLY A 63 -7.05 -9.78 -5.45
N PRO A 64 -7.05 -11.13 -5.48
CA PRO A 64 -8.15 -11.94 -4.96
C PRO A 64 -8.17 -12.03 -3.43
N ARG A 65 -7.01 -11.84 -2.77
CA ARG A 65 -6.84 -11.96 -1.31
C ARG A 65 -6.09 -10.74 -0.78
N TYR A 66 -6.68 -10.05 0.19
CA TYR A 66 -6.08 -8.90 0.88
C TYR A 66 -6.66 -8.76 2.30
N PRO A 67 -5.99 -8.02 3.22
CA PRO A 67 -6.50 -7.73 4.56
C PRO A 67 -7.83 -6.97 4.51
N ARG A 68 -8.87 -7.55 5.09
CA ARG A 68 -10.20 -6.93 5.18
C ARG A 68 -10.47 -6.25 6.53
N ARG A 69 -9.63 -6.53 7.52
CA ARG A 69 -9.62 -5.84 8.81
C ARG A 69 -8.32 -5.08 8.92
N ILE A 70 -8.39 -3.77 8.70
CA ILE A 70 -7.26 -2.87 8.89
C ILE A 70 -7.41 -2.09 10.18
N HIS A 71 -6.29 -1.80 10.84
CA HIS A 71 -6.28 -1.01 12.08
C HIS A 71 -6.46 0.48 11.75
N HIS A 72 -7.67 0.84 11.30
CA HIS A 72 -8.04 2.18 10.85
C HIS A 72 -9.44 2.55 11.36
N ARG A 73 -9.51 3.62 12.17
CA ARG A 73 -10.75 4.02 12.87
C ARG A 73 -11.90 4.31 11.91
N ALA A 74 -11.69 5.17 10.91
CA ALA A 74 -12.76 5.51 9.96
C ALA A 74 -13.21 4.33 9.08
N SER A 75 -12.30 3.40 8.78
CA SER A 75 -12.63 2.20 8.00
C SER A 75 -13.50 1.22 8.81
N SER A 76 -13.25 1.13 10.11
CA SER A 76 -14.01 0.25 11.01
C SER A 76 -15.44 0.74 11.31
N LEU A 77 -15.71 2.04 11.22
CA LEU A 77 -17.01 2.61 11.53
C LEU A 77 -18.03 2.35 10.40
N PRO A 78 -19.31 2.10 10.72
CA PRO A 78 -20.35 2.02 9.70
C PRO A 78 -20.48 3.37 8.97
N SER A 79 -20.85 3.35 7.70
CA SER A 79 -21.11 4.56 6.93
C SER A 79 -22.36 5.28 7.45
N VAL A 80 -22.49 6.58 7.13
CA VAL A 80 -23.67 7.37 7.48
C VAL A 80 -24.96 6.80 6.86
N ALA A 81 -24.86 6.15 5.69
CA ALA A 81 -26.00 5.48 5.06
C ALA A 81 -26.54 4.30 5.91
N VAL A 82 -25.65 3.56 6.58
CA VAL A 82 -26.03 2.41 7.43
C VAL A 82 -26.31 2.84 8.86
N HIS A 83 -25.67 3.91 9.33
CA HIS A 83 -25.84 4.46 10.68
C HIS A 83 -25.93 6.00 10.62
N PRO A 84 -27.11 6.58 10.35
CA PRO A 84 -27.28 8.03 10.19
C PRO A 84 -27.09 8.82 11.48
N ALA A 85 -27.29 8.17 12.64
CA ALA A 85 -27.12 8.79 13.94
C ALA A 85 -25.65 9.10 14.23
N ARG A 86 -25.40 10.19 14.97
CA ARG A 86 -24.05 10.55 15.39
C ARG A 86 -23.49 9.50 16.35
N ILE A 87 -22.28 9.02 16.06
CA ILE A 87 -21.53 8.12 16.93
C ILE A 87 -20.71 8.97 17.92
N GLY A 88 -20.97 8.83 19.21
CA GLY A 88 -20.20 9.54 20.26
C GLY A 88 -18.72 9.15 20.28
N CYS A 89 -17.84 10.03 20.78
CA CYS A 89 -16.38 9.92 20.69
C CYS A 89 -15.80 8.57 21.11
N LYS A 90 -16.35 7.92 22.15
CA LYS A 90 -15.91 6.58 22.62
C LYS A 90 -16.77 5.43 22.10
N ALA A 91 -17.98 5.71 21.62
CA ALA A 91 -18.91 4.70 21.12
C ALA A 91 -18.39 3.98 19.87
N GLY A 92 -17.50 4.62 19.11
CA GLY A 92 -16.81 4.03 17.96
C GLY A 92 -15.88 2.85 18.31
N SER A 93 -15.45 2.72 19.56
CA SER A 93 -14.47 1.71 19.99
C SER A 93 -14.96 0.28 19.75
N ARG A 94 -16.27 0.03 19.92
CA ARG A 94 -16.85 -1.30 19.68
C ARG A 94 -16.66 -1.78 18.24
N TYR A 95 -16.74 -0.86 17.27
CA TYR A 95 -16.52 -1.15 15.86
C TYR A 95 -15.03 -1.36 15.58
N PHE A 96 -14.18 -0.52 16.18
CA PHE A 96 -12.73 -0.60 16.02
C PHE A 96 -12.12 -1.91 16.54
N PHE A 97 -12.62 -2.42 17.67
CA PHE A 97 -12.13 -3.66 18.26
C PHE A 97 -12.83 -4.92 17.72
N SER A 98 -13.96 -4.77 17.01
CA SER A 98 -14.76 -5.87 16.45
C SER A 98 -13.93 -6.86 15.62
N PRO A 99 -14.10 -8.19 15.79
CA PRO A 99 -13.44 -9.22 14.98
C PRO A 99 -13.78 -9.16 13.49
N ASN A 100 -14.87 -8.48 13.13
CA ASN A 100 -15.40 -8.48 11.79
C ASN A 100 -14.53 -7.68 10.80
N PRO A 101 -14.66 -7.95 9.48
CA PRO A 101 -14.12 -7.08 8.44
C PRO A 101 -14.59 -5.64 8.62
N ASN A 102 -13.74 -4.70 8.22
CA ASN A 102 -14.09 -3.29 8.23
C ASN A 102 -15.20 -3.03 7.19
N PRO A 103 -16.30 -2.35 7.55
CA PRO A 103 -17.40 -2.08 6.64
C PRO A 103 -16.99 -1.19 5.46
N ASN A 104 -16.08 -0.24 5.68
CA ASN A 104 -15.56 0.61 4.61
C ASN A 104 -14.18 0.09 4.18
N VAL A 105 -14.09 -0.45 2.97
CA VAL A 105 -12.82 -0.95 2.42
C VAL A 105 -11.94 0.23 1.99
N LEU A 106 -10.79 0.40 2.64
CA LEU A 106 -9.83 1.46 2.30
C LEU A 106 -8.93 1.03 1.14
N VAL A 107 -9.49 1.04 -0.07
CA VAL A 107 -8.79 0.61 -1.30
C VAL A 107 -7.49 1.40 -1.50
N GLY A 108 -6.41 0.70 -1.86
CA GLY A 108 -5.09 1.27 -2.12
C GLY A 108 -4.20 1.41 -0.88
N ALA A 109 -4.73 1.26 0.33
CA ALA A 109 -3.92 1.29 1.55
C ALA A 109 -2.95 0.11 1.60
N VAL A 110 -1.68 0.39 1.88
CA VAL A 110 -0.65 -0.64 2.10
C VAL A 110 -0.47 -0.87 3.60
N VAL A 111 -0.67 -2.10 4.06
CA VAL A 111 -0.57 -2.46 5.48
C VAL A 111 0.88 -2.75 5.90
N GLY A 112 1.12 -2.82 7.22
CA GLY A 112 2.41 -3.14 7.82
C GLY A 112 3.07 -4.43 7.30
N GLY A 113 2.29 -5.43 6.90
CA GLY A 113 2.80 -6.70 6.35
C GLY A 113 3.13 -7.73 7.44
N PRO A 114 3.80 -8.84 7.11
CA PRO A 114 4.08 -9.93 8.05
C PRO A 114 5.18 -9.55 9.04
N SER A 115 5.28 -10.33 10.12
CA SER A 115 6.34 -10.16 11.12
C SER A 115 7.72 -10.48 10.54
N ARG A 116 8.75 -9.86 11.10
CA ARG A 116 10.17 -10.14 10.78
C ARG A 116 10.67 -11.45 11.39
N ILE A 117 9.91 -12.03 12.32
CA ILE A 117 10.31 -13.22 13.07
C ILE A 117 9.94 -14.47 12.25
N PRO A 118 10.91 -15.34 11.91
CA PRO A 118 10.64 -16.60 11.25
C PRO A 118 9.61 -17.43 12.05
N GLY A 119 8.55 -17.91 11.38
CA GLY A 119 7.49 -18.71 12.00
C GLY A 119 6.25 -17.93 12.46
N LEU A 120 6.31 -16.60 12.55
CA LEU A 120 5.11 -15.78 12.83
C LEU A 120 4.42 -15.36 11.53
N SER A 121 3.27 -16.01 11.26
CA SER A 121 2.44 -15.70 10.09
C SER A 121 1.73 -14.34 10.22
N PHE A 122 1.35 -13.78 9.07
CA PHE A 122 0.55 -12.56 9.02
C PHE A 122 -0.79 -12.76 9.73
N SER A 123 -1.20 -11.79 10.54
CA SER A 123 -2.44 -11.83 11.32
C SER A 123 -3.25 -10.56 11.12
N ASN A 124 -4.49 -10.73 10.63
CA ASN A 124 -5.49 -9.66 10.49
C ASN A 124 -5.94 -9.06 11.84
N ARG A 125 -5.56 -9.68 12.97
CA ARG A 125 -5.87 -9.18 14.32
C ARG A 125 -4.72 -8.37 14.94
N SER A 126 -3.51 -8.46 14.36
CA SER A 126 -2.35 -7.72 14.86
C SER A 126 -2.37 -6.28 14.36
N PRO A 127 -2.38 -5.26 15.26
CA PRO A 127 -2.23 -3.87 14.86
C PRO A 127 -0.92 -3.62 14.12
N GLN A 128 0.17 -4.31 14.46
CA GLN A 128 1.46 -4.14 13.80
C GLN A 128 1.42 -4.56 12.33
N HIS A 129 0.66 -5.61 12.01
CA HIS A 129 0.53 -6.14 10.65
C HIS A 129 -0.48 -5.36 9.80
N THR A 130 -1.52 -4.83 10.44
CA THR A 130 -2.69 -4.23 9.78
C THR A 130 -2.75 -2.71 9.87
N SER A 131 -1.88 -2.09 10.67
CA SER A 131 -1.70 -0.64 10.68
C SER A 131 -1.05 -0.19 9.39
N MET A 132 -1.43 1.01 8.96
CA MET A 132 -0.76 1.68 7.86
C MET A 132 0.52 2.35 8.37
N PRO A 133 1.59 2.38 7.57
CA PRO A 133 2.78 3.18 7.81
C PRO A 133 2.43 4.61 8.22
N ARG A 134 3.24 5.23 9.09
CA ARG A 134 2.96 6.59 9.60
C ARG A 134 2.80 7.64 8.48
N TRP A 135 3.47 7.44 7.35
CA TRP A 135 3.34 8.27 6.14
C TRP A 135 1.98 8.17 5.43
N TRP A 136 1.25 7.05 5.59
CA TRP A 136 -0.10 6.89 5.03
C TRP A 136 -1.17 7.64 5.82
N ALA A 137 -1.00 7.82 7.13
CA ALA A 137 -1.91 8.66 7.94
C ALA A 137 -1.83 10.14 7.50
N PHE A 138 -0.66 10.60 7.05
CA PHE A 138 -0.48 11.92 6.44
C PHE A 138 -1.20 12.06 5.10
N TRP A 139 -1.35 10.98 4.32
CA TRP A 139 -2.03 10.97 3.02
C TRP A 139 -3.55 11.23 3.14
N LEU A 140 -4.22 10.68 4.18
CA LEU A 140 -5.66 10.91 4.41
C LEU A 140 -5.98 12.30 4.96
N SER A 141 -5.06 12.93 5.71
CA SER A 141 -5.20 14.33 6.12
C SER A 141 -4.94 15.32 4.97
N PHE A 142 -4.15 14.92 3.97
CA PHE A 142 -3.77 15.77 2.82
C PHE A 142 -4.62 15.55 1.56
N GLN A 143 -5.50 14.56 1.51
CA GLN A 143 -6.52 14.48 0.44
C GLN A 143 -7.50 15.66 0.43
N ALA A 144 -7.53 16.46 1.51
CA ALA A 144 -8.29 17.69 1.60
C ALA A 144 -7.54 18.94 1.07
N THR A 145 -6.25 18.85 0.77
CA THR A 145 -5.45 20.00 0.32
C THR A 145 -4.56 19.61 -0.87
N ASN A 146 -4.84 20.22 -2.02
CA ASN A 146 -4.34 19.95 -3.37
C ASN A 146 -2.82 20.06 -3.61
N ASP A 147 -1.93 19.80 -2.66
CA ASP A 147 -0.49 19.83 -2.95
C ASP A 147 0.32 18.80 -2.16
N PHE A 148 1.26 18.18 -2.87
CA PHE A 148 2.20 17.13 -2.44
C PHE A 148 1.67 15.70 -2.25
N ALA A 149 1.26 15.11 -3.37
CA ALA A 149 1.01 13.67 -3.46
C ALA A 149 2.20 12.84 -4.01
N SER A 150 3.42 13.38 -4.03
CA SER A 150 4.46 12.93 -4.96
C SER A 150 5.18 11.60 -4.67
N VAL A 151 5.02 10.93 -3.52
CA VAL A 151 5.71 9.63 -3.29
C VAL A 151 4.76 8.45 -3.43
N SER A 152 3.57 8.51 -2.81
CA SER A 152 2.57 7.45 -2.92
C SER A 152 1.82 7.49 -4.25
N ILE A 153 1.53 8.67 -4.81
CA ILE A 153 0.95 8.75 -6.16
C ILE A 153 2.00 8.41 -7.21
N TYR A 154 3.28 8.75 -7.06
CA TYR A 154 4.29 8.25 -8.00
C TYR A 154 4.54 6.76 -7.85
N LEU A 155 4.52 6.18 -6.64
CA LEU A 155 4.57 4.72 -6.49
C LEU A 155 3.33 4.08 -7.13
N TYR A 156 2.14 4.64 -6.92
CA TYR A 156 0.89 4.16 -7.50
C TYR A 156 0.84 4.32 -9.03
N ILE A 157 1.28 5.46 -9.57
CA ILE A 157 1.40 5.76 -11.01
C ILE A 157 2.52 4.93 -11.63
N CYS A 158 3.68 4.78 -10.99
CA CYS A 158 4.78 3.92 -11.46
C CYS A 158 4.36 2.46 -11.45
N MET A 159 3.73 1.98 -10.39
CA MET A 159 3.17 0.62 -10.30
C MET A 159 2.08 0.41 -11.35
N HIS A 160 1.21 1.39 -11.59
CA HIS A 160 0.18 1.33 -12.63
C HIS A 160 0.77 1.35 -14.06
N SER A 161 1.79 2.16 -14.32
CA SER A 161 2.45 2.29 -15.62
C SER A 161 3.36 1.10 -15.95
N MET A 162 4.01 0.49 -14.96
CA MET A 162 4.82 -0.72 -15.15
C MET A 162 4.01 -2.02 -15.13
N TRP A 163 2.85 -2.08 -14.46
CA TRP A 163 2.20 -3.37 -14.15
C TRP A 163 0.76 -3.59 -14.61
N SER A 164 0.10 -2.61 -15.22
CA SER A 164 -1.27 -2.85 -15.69
C SER A 164 -1.24 -3.59 -17.03
N PRO A 165 -1.68 -4.88 -17.12
CA PRO A 165 -1.96 -5.49 -18.41
C PRO A 165 -2.99 -4.58 -19.11
N LYS A 166 -2.78 -4.27 -20.39
CA LYS A 166 -3.53 -3.22 -21.12
C LYS A 166 -5.07 -3.29 -20.91
N GLY A 167 -5.63 -4.47 -20.63
CA GLY A 167 -7.06 -4.70 -20.37
C GLY A 167 -7.61 -4.39 -18.97
N LYS A 168 -6.83 -4.45 -17.87
CA LYS A 168 -7.37 -4.27 -16.49
C LYS A 168 -7.34 -2.84 -15.96
N ARG A 169 -6.80 -1.92 -16.77
CA ARG A 169 -6.56 -0.50 -16.45
C ARG A 169 -7.87 0.31 -16.26
N LYS A 170 -8.90 -0.01 -17.05
CA LYS A 170 -10.19 0.70 -17.03
C LYS A 170 -11.06 0.35 -15.81
N GLU A 171 -11.09 -0.91 -15.43
CA GLU A 171 -11.88 -1.37 -14.28
C GLU A 171 -11.31 -0.86 -12.96
N TRP A 172 -9.98 -0.83 -12.83
CA TRP A 172 -9.29 -0.26 -11.68
C TRP A 172 -9.46 1.26 -11.58
N ARG A 173 -9.35 2.01 -12.69
CA ARG A 173 -9.67 3.45 -12.71
C ARG A 173 -11.09 3.71 -12.21
N ARG A 174 -12.07 2.90 -12.64
CA ARG A 174 -13.47 3.05 -12.24
C ARG A 174 -13.69 2.81 -10.74
N ARG A 175 -13.01 1.83 -10.15
CA ARG A 175 -13.08 1.50 -8.71
C ARG A 175 -12.31 2.46 -7.80
N VAL A 176 -11.34 3.19 -8.32
CA VAL A 176 -10.55 4.19 -7.56
C VAL A 176 -11.19 5.57 -7.66
N LEU A 177 -11.68 5.95 -8.84
CA LEU A 177 -12.44 7.19 -9.02
C LEU A 177 -13.77 7.16 -8.26
N SER A 178 -14.38 5.99 -8.06
CA SER A 178 -15.57 5.83 -7.21
C SER A 178 -15.31 5.97 -5.71
N VAL A 179 -14.05 6.15 -5.30
CA VAL A 179 -13.65 6.43 -3.91
C VAL A 179 -13.20 7.90 -3.75
N ILE A 180 -13.07 8.63 -4.86
CA ILE A 180 -12.62 10.04 -4.91
C ILE A 180 -13.81 11.01 -5.13
N VAL A 181 -15.03 10.49 -5.32
CA VAL A 181 -16.27 11.30 -5.39
C VAL A 181 -17.22 10.88 -4.29
#